data_AF-A0A1H1KUA0-F1
#
_entry.id   AF-A0A1H1KUA0-F1
#
_cell.length_a   1.000
_cell.length_b   1.000
_cell.length_c   1.000
_cell.angle_alpha   90.00
_cell.angle_beta   90.00
_cell.angle_gamma   90.00
#
_symmetry.space_group_name_H-M   'P 1'
#
loop_
_entity.id
_entity.type
_entity.pdbx_description
1 polymer ?
#
loop_
_entity_poly.entity_id
_entity_poly.type
_entity_poly.pdbx_seq_one_letter_code
_entity_poly.pdbx_strand_id
1 'polypeptide(L)'
;MEFIIDIKLNLKFTLENGFEISETKDFGMAQFCLLKYPILDLEIWKDRFDYNAIIAYNEEKYNVIHIANFLNDKEIKYSFFDFGFETREIDAKRFLTQLDQIIRVEFDKILEFLFIISPQKQNDFDRYCEETNAKLKGW
;
A
#
# COMPACT_ATOMS: atom_id res chain seq x y z
N MET A 1 -14.50 -24.23 -8.35
CA MET A 1 -14.94 -23.09 -9.19
C MET A 1 -14.58 -21.87 -8.38
N GLU A 2 -13.47 -21.21 -8.72
CA GLU A 2 -13.00 -20.01 -8.01
C GLU A 2 -13.86 -18.83 -8.46
N PHE A 3 -14.47 -18.14 -7.50
CA PHE A 3 -15.26 -16.95 -7.78
C PHE A 3 -14.30 -15.75 -7.85
N ILE A 4 -14.15 -15.20 -9.05
CA ILE A 4 -13.42 -13.96 -9.31
C ILE A 4 -14.44 -12.82 -9.26
N ILE A 5 -14.17 -11.77 -8.48
CA ILE A 5 -15.03 -10.59 -8.38
C ILE A 5 -14.29 -9.38 -8.94
N ASP A 6 -14.97 -8.64 -9.80
CA ASP A 6 -14.52 -7.31 -10.23
C ASP A 6 -14.95 -6.25 -9.23
N ILE A 7 -13.98 -5.66 -8.54
CA ILE A 7 -14.21 -4.48 -7.69
C ILE A 7 -13.78 -3.23 -8.41
N LYS A 8 -14.75 -2.33 -8.60
CA LYS A 8 -14.49 -0.97 -9.05
C LYS A 8 -14.18 -0.10 -7.85
N LEU A 9 -12.89 0.11 -7.60
CA LEU A 9 -12.43 1.19 -6.73
C LEU A 9 -12.46 2.48 -7.56
N ASN A 10 -13.29 3.45 -7.16
CA ASN A 10 -13.36 4.76 -7.82
C ASN A 10 -12.12 5.60 -7.46
N LEU A 11 -10.99 5.26 -8.07
CA LEU A 11 -9.78 6.08 -8.13
C LEU A 11 -9.76 6.80 -9.49
N LYS A 12 -8.77 7.67 -9.74
CA LYS A 12 -8.60 8.34 -11.06
C LYS A 12 -8.38 7.38 -12.25
N PHE A 13 -8.31 6.07 -11.98
CA PHE A 13 -8.17 4.98 -12.93
C PHE A 13 -9.10 3.83 -12.53
N THR A 14 -9.67 3.14 -13.52
CA THR A 14 -10.51 1.95 -13.31
C THR A 14 -9.61 0.71 -13.38
N LEU A 15 -9.58 -0.07 -12.31
CA LEU A 15 -8.96 -1.41 -12.33
C LEU A 15 -10.01 -2.44 -12.72
N GLU A 16 -9.73 -3.23 -13.75
CA GLU A 16 -10.50 -4.43 -14.10
C GLU A 16 -9.61 -5.66 -13.86
N ASN A 17 -10.13 -6.60 -13.06
CA ASN A 17 -9.66 -7.97 -12.81
C ASN A 17 -8.65 -8.25 -11.69
N GLY A 18 -8.93 -9.37 -10.99
CA GLY A 18 -7.91 -10.25 -10.40
C GLY A 18 -8.06 -10.59 -8.92
N PHE A 19 -9.05 -10.05 -8.22
CA PHE A 19 -9.28 -10.40 -6.82
C PHE A 19 -9.96 -11.77 -6.69
N GLU A 20 -9.32 -12.68 -5.96
CA GLU A 20 -9.88 -13.96 -5.57
C GLU A 20 -10.58 -13.83 -4.21
N ILE A 21 -11.80 -14.35 -4.09
CA ILE A 21 -12.45 -14.46 -2.79
C ILE A 21 -11.73 -15.55 -1.99
N SER A 22 -11.01 -15.14 -0.96
CA SER A 22 -10.30 -16.07 -0.08
C SER A 22 -11.14 -16.46 1.15
N GLU A 23 -11.99 -15.56 1.64
CA GLU A 23 -12.83 -15.83 2.80
C GLU A 23 -14.13 -15.03 2.75
N THR A 24 -15.22 -15.65 3.19
CA THR A 24 -16.50 -14.97 3.47
C THR A 24 -17.05 -15.44 4.80
N LYS A 25 -17.56 -14.52 5.62
CA LYS A 25 -18.18 -14.81 6.93
C LYS A 25 -19.43 -13.97 7.12
N ASP A 26 -20.49 -14.58 7.63
CA ASP A 26 -21.72 -13.90 8.03
C ASP A 26 -21.87 -13.96 9.56
N PHE A 27 -21.97 -12.79 10.18
CA PHE A 27 -22.12 -12.60 11.62
C PHE A 27 -23.53 -12.09 11.98
N GLY A 28 -24.51 -12.21 11.06
CA GLY A 28 -25.91 -11.83 11.23
C GLY A 28 -26.17 -10.33 11.10
N MET A 29 -25.47 -9.49 11.87
CA MET A 29 -25.55 -8.03 11.75
C MET A 29 -24.38 -7.42 10.95
N ALA A 30 -23.37 -8.23 10.65
CA ALA A 30 -22.24 -7.84 9.83
C ALA A 30 -21.85 -9.00 8.89
N GLN A 31 -21.37 -8.67 7.71
CA GLN A 31 -20.86 -9.58 6.70
C GLN A 31 -19.43 -9.17 6.38
N PHE A 32 -18.56 -10.16 6.22
CA PHE A 32 -17.15 -9.98 5.92
C PHE A 32 -16.79 -10.72 4.64
N CYS A 33 -15.94 -10.10 3.83
CA CYS A 33 -15.34 -10.70 2.66
C CYS A 33 -13.86 -10.30 2.59
N LEU A 34 -12.97 -11.29 2.48
CA LEU A 34 -11.55 -11.07 2.22
C LEU A 34 -11.23 -11.42 0.78
N LEU A 35 -10.71 -10.45 0.07
CA LEU A 35 -10.32 -10.57 -1.32
C LEU A 35 -8.80 -10.48 -1.43
N LYS A 36 -8.20 -11.42 -2.15
CA LYS A 36 -6.76 -11.48 -2.36
C LYS A 36 -6.41 -11.12 -3.78
N TYR A 37 -5.43 -10.25 -3.93
CA TYR A 37 -4.74 -9.93 -5.16
C TYR A 37 -3.24 -10.06 -4.86
N PRO A 38 -2.36 -10.43 -5.80
CA PRO A 38 -1.02 -10.97 -5.50
C PRO A 38 -0.23 -10.40 -4.30
N ILE A 39 -0.24 -9.09 -4.09
CA ILE A 39 0.41 -8.43 -2.95
C ILE A 39 -0.53 -7.57 -2.09
N LEU A 40 -1.82 -7.59 -2.40
CA LEU A 40 -2.86 -6.77 -1.78
C LEU A 40 -3.99 -7.65 -1.23
N ASP A 41 -4.35 -7.42 0.02
CA ASP A 41 -5.52 -7.98 0.65
C ASP A 41 -6.57 -6.86 0.81
N LEU A 42 -7.80 -7.12 0.39
CA LEU A 42 -8.93 -6.20 0.55
C LEU A 42 -9.97 -6.83 1.45
N GLU A 43 -10.07 -6.30 2.66
CA GLU A 43 -11.09 -6.65 3.64
C GLU A 43 -12.31 -5.76 3.45
N ILE A 44 -13.47 -6.37 3.23
CA ILE A 44 -14.74 -5.67 3.11
C ILE A 44 -15.64 -6.10 4.25
N TRP A 45 -16.04 -5.11 5.04
CA TRP A 45 -17.02 -5.24 6.10
C TRP A 45 -18.29 -4.51 5.70
N LYS A 46 -19.41 -5.22 5.76
CA LYS A 46 -20.73 -4.65 5.60
C LYS A 46 -21.50 -4.88 6.87
N ASP A 47 -21.91 -3.82 7.56
CA ASP A 47 -22.89 -3.93 8.63
C ASP A 47 -24.26 -3.38 8.17
N ARG A 48 -25.21 -3.25 9.11
CA ARG A 48 -26.57 -2.77 8.80
C ARG A 48 -26.62 -1.30 8.35
N PHE A 49 -25.57 -0.52 8.63
CA PHE A 49 -25.55 0.93 8.47
C PHE A 49 -24.48 1.37 7.48
N ASP A 50 -23.32 0.69 7.47
CA ASP A 50 -22.14 1.10 6.73
C ASP A 50 -21.46 -0.03 5.96
N TYR A 51 -20.70 0.40 4.97
CA TYR A 51 -19.72 -0.39 4.25
C TYR A 51 -18.33 0.17 4.53
N ASN A 52 -17.44 -0.67 5.05
CA ASN A 52 -16.04 -0.35 5.28
C ASN A 52 -15.17 -1.26 4.44
N ALA A 53 -14.13 -0.70 3.84
CA ALA A 53 -13.15 -1.43 3.07
C ALA A 53 -11.74 -1.06 3.53
N ILE A 54 -10.91 -2.05 3.81
CA ILE A 54 -9.52 -1.89 4.25
C ILE A 54 -8.64 -2.58 3.23
N ILE A 55 -7.68 -1.84 2.67
CA ILE A 55 -6.63 -2.39 1.81
C ILE A 55 -5.38 -2.59 2.66
N ALA A 56 -4.91 -3.83 2.74
CA ALA A 56 -3.66 -4.21 3.38
C ALA A 56 -2.66 -4.71 2.33
N TYR A 57 -1.38 -4.53 2.60
CA TYR A 57 -0.30 -5.01 1.74
C TYR A 57 0.98 -5.20 2.58
N ASN A 58 2.00 -5.83 2.01
CA ASN A 58 3.26 -6.06 2.72
C ASN A 58 4.04 -4.74 2.90
N GLU A 59 3.81 -4.04 4.02
CA GLU A 59 4.44 -2.75 4.33
C GLU A 59 5.96 -2.85 4.51
N GLU A 60 6.47 -3.97 5.02
CA GLU A 60 7.91 -4.20 5.17
C GLU A 60 8.63 -4.17 3.81
N LYS A 61 7.99 -4.75 2.79
CA LYS A 61 8.52 -4.76 1.42
C LYS A 61 8.17 -3.51 0.63
N TYR A 62 6.98 -2.93 0.84
CA TYR A 62 6.38 -1.88 0.02
C TYR A 62 6.12 -0.60 0.82
N ASN A 63 7.10 -0.16 1.60
CA ASN A 63 6.93 1.02 2.45
C ASN A 63 6.44 2.25 1.64
N VAL A 64 5.37 2.91 2.11
CA VAL A 64 4.76 4.06 1.39
C VAL A 64 5.74 5.19 1.10
N ILE A 65 6.74 5.39 1.96
CA ILE A 65 7.75 6.43 1.79
C ILE A 65 8.67 6.07 0.63
N HIS A 66 9.12 4.81 0.57
CA HIS A 66 9.93 4.32 -0.54
C HIS A 66 9.17 4.36 -1.85
N ILE A 67 7.89 3.94 -1.86
CA ILE A 67 7.06 4.03 -3.07
C ILE A 67 6.86 5.50 -3.47
N ALA A 68 6.50 6.37 -2.54
CA ALA A 68 6.27 7.78 -2.85
C ALA A 68 7.53 8.47 -3.40
N ASN A 69 8.72 8.09 -2.92
CA ASN A 69 9.97 8.59 -3.47
C ASN A 69 10.31 7.95 -4.83
N PHE A 70 10.10 6.65 -4.99
CA PHE A 70 10.34 5.94 -6.24
C PHE A 70 9.46 6.47 -7.38
N LEU A 71 8.18 6.73 -7.08
CA LEU A 71 7.23 7.33 -8.03
C LEU A 71 7.45 8.83 -8.25
N ASN A 72 8.34 9.44 -7.48
CA ASN A 72 8.77 10.81 -7.67
C ASN A 72 10.04 10.80 -8.51
N ASP A 73 9.93 11.10 -9.80
CA ASP A 73 11.03 11.13 -10.80
C ASP A 73 12.13 12.20 -10.54
N LYS A 74 12.26 12.66 -9.29
CA LYS A 74 13.18 13.72 -8.83
C LYS A 74 14.00 13.20 -7.63
N GLU A 75 14.76 14.07 -7.00
CA GLU A 75 15.48 13.77 -5.76
C GLU A 75 14.53 13.26 -4.64
N ILE A 76 15.11 12.56 -3.67
CA ILE A 76 14.41 12.00 -2.51
C ILE A 76 13.59 13.09 -1.82
N LYS A 77 12.26 12.97 -1.89
CA LYS A 77 11.30 13.95 -1.35
C LYS A 77 11.04 13.74 0.13
N TYR A 78 11.07 12.49 0.58
CA TYR A 78 10.82 12.08 1.96
C TYR A 78 12.00 11.25 2.48
N SER A 79 12.79 11.81 3.41
CA SER A 79 13.96 11.13 3.95
C SER A 79 13.58 10.31 5.18
N PHE A 80 13.63 8.98 5.08
CA PHE A 80 13.42 8.08 6.21
C PHE A 80 14.32 6.85 6.10
N PHE A 81 14.80 6.35 7.24
CA PHE A 81 15.61 5.13 7.29
C PHE A 81 14.70 3.90 7.34
N ASP A 82 14.99 2.89 6.53
CA ASP A 82 14.32 1.60 6.65
C ASP A 82 14.52 1.02 8.05
N PHE A 83 13.40 0.77 8.73
CA PHE A 83 13.25 -0.10 9.89
C PHE A 83 14.35 0.01 10.96
N GLY A 84 14.19 1.02 11.79
CA GLY A 84 14.77 1.10 13.12
C GLY A 84 13.89 1.99 13.98
N PHE A 85 12.68 1.54 14.31
CA PHE A 85 11.84 2.19 15.33
C PHE A 85 12.43 1.92 16.73
N GLU A 86 13.68 2.31 16.93
CA GLU A 86 14.23 2.63 18.22
C GLU A 86 14.57 4.11 18.14
N THR A 87 13.68 5.00 18.60
CA THR A 87 14.01 6.22 19.37
C THR A 87 12.90 7.29 19.33
N ARG A 88 12.66 7.88 20.52
CA ARG A 88 12.13 9.22 20.87
C ARG A 88 10.87 9.76 20.15
N GLU A 89 9.88 10.23 20.93
CA GLU A 89 8.59 10.82 20.49
C GLU A 89 8.65 11.79 19.29
N ILE A 90 9.75 12.53 19.14
CA ILE A 90 9.94 13.53 18.08
C ILE A 90 10.00 12.87 16.69
N ASP A 91 10.68 11.72 16.56
CA ASP A 91 10.86 11.04 15.28
C ASP A 91 9.56 10.35 14.83
N ALA A 92 8.77 9.84 15.78
CA ALA A 92 7.42 9.32 15.53
C ALA A 92 6.46 10.40 15.02
N LYS A 93 6.47 11.60 15.62
CA LYS A 93 5.60 12.70 15.18
C LYS A 93 5.94 13.17 13.77
N ARG A 94 7.23 13.23 13.44
CA ARG A 94 7.70 13.60 12.09
C ARG A 94 7.30 12.54 11.06
N PHE A 95 7.47 11.27 11.38
CA PHE A 95 7.01 10.15 10.56
C PHE A 95 5.51 10.25 10.27
N LEU A 96 4.67 10.39 11.30
CA LEU A 96 3.22 10.49 11.14
C LEU A 96 2.81 11.70 10.28
N THR A 97 3.48 12.84 10.44
CA THR A 97 3.21 14.03 9.62
C THR A 97 3.53 13.80 8.14
N GLN A 98 4.64 13.09 7.86
CA GLN A 98 5.03 12.75 6.49
C GLN A 98 4.09 11.68 5.89
N LEU A 99 3.69 10.68 6.69
CA LEU A 99 2.72 9.68 6.30
C LEU A 99 1.39 10.33 5.88
N ASP A 100 0.87 11.24 6.70
CA ASP A 100 -0.35 12.00 6.40
C ASP A 100 -0.22 12.79 5.09
N GLN A 101 0.94 13.38 4.84
CA GLN A 101 1.20 14.12 3.61
C GLN A 101 1.25 13.19 2.39
N ILE A 102 1.89 12.02 2.52
CA ILE A 102 1.95 11.02 1.46
C ILE A 102 0.55 10.51 1.13
N ILE A 103 -0.24 10.16 2.15
CA ILE A 103 -1.63 9.70 1.95
C ILE A 103 -2.47 10.80 1.27
N ARG A 104 -2.29 12.07 1.64
CA ARG A 104 -3.06 13.16 1.01
C ARG A 104 -2.70 13.43 -0.45
N VAL A 105 -1.46 13.20 -0.86
CA VAL A 105 -0.92 13.69 -2.14
C VAL A 105 -0.64 12.56 -3.13
N GLU A 106 -0.16 11.42 -2.64
CA GLU A 106 0.40 10.34 -3.48
C GLU A 106 -0.40 9.03 -3.39
N PHE A 107 -1.43 8.95 -2.54
CA PHE A 107 -2.18 7.71 -2.29
C PHE A 107 -2.70 7.02 -3.55
N ASP A 108 -3.33 7.77 -4.47
CA ASP A 108 -3.82 7.21 -5.74
C ASP A 108 -2.68 6.55 -6.54
N LYS A 109 -1.50 7.18 -6.59
CA LYS A 109 -0.35 6.66 -7.35
C LYS A 109 0.30 5.46 -6.67
N ILE A 110 0.34 5.47 -5.33
CA ILE A 110 0.84 4.34 -4.54
C ILE A 110 -0.07 3.12 -4.79
N LEU A 111 -1.38 3.31 -4.69
CA LEU A 111 -2.33 2.25 -5.01
C LEU A 111 -2.16 1.77 -6.45
N GLU A 112 -2.09 2.69 -7.41
CA GLU A 112 -1.86 2.34 -8.82
C GLU A 112 -0.62 1.47 -8.99
N PHE A 113 0.51 1.89 -8.41
CA PHE A 113 1.76 1.13 -8.43
C PHE A 113 1.58 -0.27 -7.87
N LEU A 114 0.96 -0.42 -6.71
CA LEU A 114 0.73 -1.73 -6.06
C LEU A 114 -0.17 -2.64 -6.92
N PHE A 115 -1.12 -2.06 -7.64
CA PHE A 115 -2.03 -2.81 -8.51
C PHE A 115 -1.39 -3.24 -9.84
N ILE A 116 -0.52 -2.42 -10.41
CA ILE A 116 0.09 -2.69 -11.74
C ILE A 116 1.54 -3.18 -11.65
N ILE A 117 2.00 -3.55 -10.45
CA ILE A 117 3.39 -3.96 -10.25
C ILE A 117 3.70 -5.21 -11.07
N SER A 118 4.71 -5.07 -11.93
CA SER A 118 5.22 -6.17 -12.75
C SER A 118 6.57 -6.64 -12.20
N PRO A 119 7.04 -7.85 -12.57
CA PRO A 119 8.37 -8.31 -12.15
C PRO A 119 9.50 -7.33 -12.51
N GLN A 120 9.39 -6.64 -13.65
CA GLN A 120 10.36 -5.62 -14.04
C GLN A 120 10.32 -4.40 -13.10
N LYS A 121 9.12 -3.86 -12.84
CA LYS A 121 8.96 -2.73 -11.92
C LYS A 121 9.38 -3.08 -10.50
N GLN A 122 9.16 -4.32 -10.06
CA GLN A 122 9.65 -4.82 -8.79
C GLN A 122 11.18 -4.74 -8.71
N ASN A 123 11.88 -5.23 -9.73
CA ASN A 123 13.34 -5.19 -9.76
C ASN A 123 13.90 -3.76 -9.79
N ASP A 124 13.21 -2.84 -10.45
CA ASP A 124 13.60 -1.42 -10.46
C ASP A 124 13.38 -0.78 -9.08
N PHE A 125 12.26 -1.11 -8.42
CA PHE A 125 11.97 -0.65 -7.07
C PHE A 125 12.96 -1.19 -6.03
N ASP A 126 13.27 -2.49 -6.08
CA ASP A 126 14.22 -3.13 -5.15
C ASP A 126 15.61 -2.48 -5.26
N ARG A 127 16.09 -2.23 -6.49
CA ARG A 127 17.35 -1.53 -6.74
C ARG A 127 17.33 -0.10 -6.22
N TYR A 128 16.22 0.62 -6.42
CA TYR A 128 16.06 1.96 -5.88
C TYR A 128 16.16 1.97 -4.35
N CYS A 129 15.50 1.03 -3.67
CA CYS A 129 15.57 0.91 -2.22
C CYS A 129 16.99 0.63 -1.74
N GLU A 130 17.72 -0.28 -2.41
CA GLU A 130 19.12 -0.56 -2.11
C GLU A 130 20.02 0.68 -2.27
N GLU A 131 19.91 1.40 -3.39
CA GLU A 131 20.69 2.61 -3.67
C GLU A 131 20.38 3.73 -2.68
N THR A 132 19.11 3.92 -2.34
CA THR A 132 18.66 4.98 -1.43
C THR A 132 19.13 4.69 -0.02
N ASN A 133 19.05 3.44 0.43
CA ASN A 133 19.59 3.01 1.72
C ASN A 133 21.11 3.15 1.79
N ALA A 134 21.84 2.82 0.73
CA ALA A 134 23.29 3.02 0.68
C ALA A 134 23.66 4.50 0.84
N LYS A 135 23.01 5.38 0.07
CA LYS A 135 23.22 6.85 0.15
C LYS A 135 22.90 7.41 1.53
N LEU A 136 21.80 6.98 2.15
CA LEU A 136 21.40 7.43 3.49
C LEU A 136 22.33 6.92 4.59
N LYS A 137 22.94 5.75 4.41
CA LYS A 137 23.97 5.19 5.31
C LYS A 137 25.37 5.80 5.09
N GLY A 138 25.54 6.69 4.11
CA GLY A 138 26.79 7.40 3.85
C GLY A 138 27.86 6.57 3.13
N TRP A 139 27.44 5.57 2.34
CA TRP A 139 28.30 4.75 1.48
C TRP A 139 28.28 5.25 0.04
#